data_AF-Q4RBR4-F1
#
_entry.id   AF-Q4RBR4-F1
#
_cell.length_a   1.000
_cell.length_b   1.000
_cell.length_c   1.000
_cell.angle_alpha   90.00
_cell.angle_beta   90.00
_cell.angle_gamma   90.00
#
_symmetry.space_group_name_H-M   'P 1'
#
loop_
_entity.id
_entity.type
_entity.pdbx_description
1 polymer ?
#
loop_
_entity_poly.entity_id
_entity_poly.type
_entity_poly.pdbx_seq_one_letter_code
_entity_poly.pdbx_strand_id
1 'polypeptide(L)' 'MCVGWRPRRTIIFASWDAEEFGLLGSTEWAEDNAKILQERAVAYINSDSAIEGMYTLRVDCTPSLHSLVYDLTKEV' A
#
# COMPACT_ATOMS: atom_id res chain seq x y z
N MET A 1 18.91 -11.94 -17.08
CA MET A 1 18.36 -13.20 -16.56
C MET A 1 17.19 -12.85 -15.64
N CYS A 2 15.96 -13.31 -15.90
CA CYS A 2 14.88 -13.17 -14.93
C CYS A 2 15.11 -14.21 -13.82
N VAL A 3 15.25 -13.75 -12.57
CA VAL A 3 15.76 -14.52 -11.42
C VAL A 3 14.80 -15.62 -10.92
N GLY A 4 13.77 -15.99 -11.71
CA GLY A 4 12.78 -17.02 -11.35
C GLY A 4 11.95 -16.72 -10.09
N TRP A 5 12.18 -15.58 -9.44
CA TRP A 5 11.53 -15.22 -8.20
C TRP A 5 10.03 -15.01 -8.40
N ARG A 6 9.23 -15.56 -7.48
CA ARG A 6 7.79 -15.35 -7.40
C ARG A 6 7.41 -15.12 -5.94
N PRO A 7 6.53 -14.14 -5.66
CA PRO A 7 6.08 -13.90 -4.29
C PRO A 7 5.19 -15.04 -3.82
N ARG A 8 5.20 -15.30 -2.50
CA ARG A 8 4.32 -16.29 -1.87
C ARG A 8 2.83 -15.91 -1.96
N ARG A 9 2.53 -14.61 -1.96
CA ARG A 9 1.17 -14.05 -2.08
C ARG A 9 1.08 -13.18 -3.31
N THR A 10 -0.12 -13.01 -3.85
CA THR A 10 -0.40 -12.12 -4.97
C THR A 10 -0.13 -10.67 -4.58
N ILE A 11 0.51 -9.91 -5.49
CA ILE A 11 0.69 -8.47 -5.38
C ILE A 11 -0.21 -7.83 -6.45
N ILE A 12 -1.03 -6.87 -6.04
CA ILE A 12 -1.89 -6.07 -6.93
C ILE A 12 -1.31 -4.66 -6.95
N PHE A 13 -0.96 -4.18 -8.14
CA PHE A 13 -0.60 -2.78 -8.36
C PHE A 13 -1.83 -2.05 -8.88
N ALA A 14 -2.12 -0.88 -8.31
CA ALA A 14 -3.23 -0.05 -8.71
C ALA A 14 -2.76 1.40 -8.84
N SER A 15 -3.25 2.07 -9.88
CA SER A 15 -3.07 3.50 -10.10
C SER A 15 -4.46 4.10 -10.14
N TRP A 16 -4.83 4.80 -9.07
CA TRP A 16 -6.18 5.34 -8.91
C TRP A 16 -6.33 6.67 -9.64
N ASP A 17 -7.51 6.90 -10.21
CA ASP A 17 -7.90 8.18 -10.80
C ASP A 17 -8.82 8.95 -9.84
N ALA A 18 -8.99 10.24 -10.08
CA ALA A 18 -9.90 11.13 -9.34
C ALA A 18 -9.73 11.09 -7.80
N GLU A 19 -8.50 10.89 -7.34
CA GLU A 19 -8.12 10.94 -5.92
C GLU A 19 -8.42 12.34 -5.34
N GLU A 20 -7.98 13.38 -6.04
CA GLU A 20 -8.15 14.80 -5.66
C GLU A 20 -9.61 15.26 -5.58
N PHE A 21 -10.54 14.47 -6.16
CA PHE A 21 -11.98 14.74 -6.15
C PHE A 21 -12.72 13.96 -5.05
N GLY A 22 -11.99 13.43 -4.06
CA GLY A 22 -12.56 12.71 -2.93
C GLY A 22 -12.35 11.20 -2.99
N LEU A 23 -11.17 10.76 -3.42
CA LEU A 23 -10.74 9.35 -3.44
C LEU A 23 -11.60 8.45 -4.34
N LEU A 24 -12.23 9.02 -5.38
CA LEU A 24 -13.30 8.34 -6.12
C LEU A 24 -12.81 7.04 -6.75
N GLY A 25 -11.68 7.04 -7.46
CA GLY A 25 -11.19 5.84 -8.15
C GLY A 25 -10.90 4.67 -7.21
N SER A 26 -10.23 4.91 -6.08
CA SER A 26 -9.97 3.86 -5.09
C SER A 26 -11.22 3.41 -4.36
N THR A 27 -12.16 4.33 -4.10
CA THR A 27 -13.38 4.05 -3.33
C THR A 27 -14.33 3.17 -4.14
N GLU A 28 -14.66 3.58 -5.36
CA GLU A 28 -15.56 2.82 -6.24
C GLU A 28 -15.01 1.41 -6.53
N TRP A 29 -13.69 1.31 -6.79
CA TRP A 29 -13.07 -0.01 -6.99
C TRP A 29 -13.15 -0.88 -5.74
N ALA A 30 -12.96 -0.30 -4.55
CA ALA A 30 -13.07 -1.04 -3.30
C ALA A 30 -14.51 -1.47 -3.01
N GLU A 31 -15.50 -0.65 -3.35
CA GLU A 31 -16.93 -0.99 -3.24
C GLU A 31 -17.30 -2.17 -4.15
N ASP A 32 -16.89 -2.12 -5.42
CA ASP A 32 -17.11 -3.21 -6.38
C ASP A 32 -16.44 -4.53 -5.96
N ASN A 33 -15.27 -4.44 -5.30
CA ASN A 33 -14.47 -5.60 -4.91
C ASN A 33 -14.56 -5.94 -3.41
N ALA A 34 -15.51 -5.35 -2.68
CA ALA A 34 -15.53 -5.37 -1.22
C ALA A 34 -15.44 -6.77 -0.61
N LYS A 35 -16.19 -7.73 -1.17
CA LYS A 35 -16.19 -9.14 -0.69
C LYS A 35 -14.82 -9.79 -0.82
N ILE A 36 -14.17 -9.61 -1.98
CA ILE A 36 -12.86 -10.21 -2.25
C ILE A 36 -11.80 -9.56 -1.36
N LEU A 37 -11.86 -8.24 -1.17
CA LEU A 37 -10.94 -7.53 -0.30
C LEU A 37 -11.10 -7.97 1.15
N GLN A 38 -12.34 -8.11 1.64
CA GLN A 38 -12.61 -8.56 3.00
C GLN A 38 -12.08 -9.98 3.27
N GLU A 39 -12.16 -10.87 2.29
CA GLU A 39 -11.72 -12.26 2.45
C GLU A 39 -10.23 -12.49 2.16
N ARG A 40 -9.61 -11.67 1.29
CA ARG A 40 -8.29 -11.98 0.71
C ARG A 40 -7.25 -10.88 0.84
N ALA A 41 -7.63 -9.62 1.07
CA ALA A 41 -6.66 -8.55 1.22
C ALA A 41 -5.89 -8.71 2.54
N VAL A 42 -4.57 -8.65 2.46
CA VAL A 42 -3.69 -8.80 3.64
C VAL A 42 -3.24 -7.43 4.16
N ALA A 43 -2.88 -6.52 3.26
CA ALA A 43 -2.51 -5.15 3.57
C ALA A 43 -2.71 -4.27 2.34
N TYR A 44 -2.94 -2.97 2.56
CA TYR A 44 -2.91 -1.92 1.54
C TYR A 44 -1.77 -0.97 1.88
N ILE A 45 -0.82 -0.80 0.95
CA ILE A 45 0.28 0.15 1.08
C ILE A 45 0.03 1.26 0.06
N ASN A 46 -0.24 2.46 0.55
CA ASN A 46 -0.46 3.62 -0.30
C ASN A 46 0.88 4.19 -0.79
N SER A 47 0.90 4.67 -2.04
CA SER A 47 2.04 5.33 -2.65
C SER A 47 1.57 6.60 -3.36
N ASP A 48 1.19 7.58 -2.57
CA ASP A 48 0.96 8.95 -3.03
C ASP A 48 2.29 9.75 -2.99
N SER A 49 2.27 10.98 -2.51
CA SER A 49 3.44 11.86 -2.42
C SER A 49 4.53 11.28 -1.51
N ALA A 50 5.51 10.61 -2.12
CA ALA A 50 6.64 10.01 -1.40
C ALA A 50 7.66 11.04 -0.88
N ILE A 51 7.64 12.27 -1.42
CA ILE A 51 8.56 13.36 -1.04
C ILE A 51 7.76 14.65 -0.88
N GLU A 52 7.53 15.03 0.36
CA GLU A 52 6.95 16.34 0.73
C GLU A 52 8.00 17.27 1.38
N GLY A 53 9.18 16.75 1.68
CA GLY A 53 10.28 17.47 2.32
C GLY A 53 11.50 16.56 2.52
N MET A 54 12.57 17.09 3.10
CA MET A 54 13.86 16.38 3.25
C MET A 54 14.36 16.30 4.71
N TYR A 55 13.51 16.60 5.69
CA TYR A 55 13.93 16.64 7.10
C TYR A 55 13.97 15.26 7.75
N THR A 56 12.87 14.51 7.69
CA THR A 56 12.76 13.18 8.32
C THR A 56 11.66 12.36 7.64
N LEU A 57 11.68 11.05 7.88
CA LEU A 57 10.64 10.12 7.45
C LEU A 57 9.37 10.29 8.29
N ARG A 58 8.21 10.33 7.63
CA ARG A 58 6.89 10.21 8.26
C ARG A 58 6.26 8.89 7.85
N VAL A 59 5.72 8.15 8.81
CA VAL A 59 4.97 6.90 8.55
C VAL A 59 3.70 6.91 9.37
N ASP A 60 2.56 6.74 8.69
CA ASP A 60 1.25 6.51 9.31
C ASP A 60 0.79 5.09 8.95
N CYS A 61 0.51 4.26 9.96
CA CYS A 61 0.06 2.89 9.75
C CYS A 61 -0.72 2.34 10.94
N THR A 62 -1.38 1.18 10.76
CA THR A 62 -2.04 0.49 11.86
C THR A 62 -1.02 -0.15 12.81
N PRO A 63 -1.35 -0.35 14.10
CA PRO A 63 -0.41 -0.92 15.08
C PRO A 63 0.17 -2.29 14.69
N SER A 64 -0.56 -3.08 13.91
CA SER A 64 -0.10 -4.39 13.41
C SER A 64 1.10 -4.29 12.46
N LEU A 65 1.39 -3.10 11.89
CA LEU A 65 2.52 -2.86 11.00
C LEU A 65 3.71 -2.17 11.69
N HIS A 66 3.58 -1.71 12.94
CA HIS A 66 4.63 -0.94 13.62
C HIS A 66 5.98 -1.67 13.65
N SER A 67 6.01 -2.92 14.13
CA SER A 67 7.28 -3.67 14.21
C SER A 67 7.91 -3.87 12.84
N LEU A 68 7.10 -4.18 11.82
CA LEU A 68 7.57 -4.33 10.45
C LEU A 68 8.22 -3.03 9.93
N VAL A 69 7.58 -1.89 10.16
CA VAL A 69 8.14 -0.57 9.79
C VAL A 69 9.46 -0.32 10.52
N TYR A 70 9.52 -0.55 11.83
CA TYR A 70 10.76 -0.32 12.60
C TYR A 70 11.89 -1.24 12.19
N ASP A 71 11.60 -2.50 11.87
CA ASP A 71 12.65 -3.45 11.49
C ASP A 71 13.18 -3.13 10.10
N LEU A 72 12.31 -2.83 9.13
CA LEU A 72 12.74 -2.44 7.78
C LEU A 72 13.52 -1.12 7.76
N THR A 73 13.12 -0.13 8.57
CA THR A 73 13.82 1.17 8.62
C THR A 73 15.20 1.12 9.27
N LYS A 74 15.56 0.03 9.96
CA LYS A 74 16.94 -0.21 10.44
C LYS A 74 17.86 -0.76 9.36
N GLU A 75 17.30 -1.27 8.26
CA GLU A 75 18.03 -1.89 7.15
C GLU A 75 18.20 -0.95 5.95
N VAL A 76 17.66 0.26 6.03
CA VAL A 76 17.71 1.31 4.98
C VAL A 76 18.60 2.46 5.43
#